data_AF-A0AB34JW43-F1
#
_entry.id   AF-A0AB34JW43-F1
#
_cell.length_a   1.000
_cell.length_b   1.000
_cell.length_c   1.000
_cell.angle_alpha   90.00
_cell.angle_beta   90.00
_cell.angle_gamma   90.00
#
_symmetry.space_group_name_H-M   'P 1'
#
loop_
_entity.id
_entity.type
_entity.pdbx_description
1 polymer ?
#
loop_
_entity_poly.entity_id
_entity_poly.type
_entity_poly.pdbx_seq_one_letter_code
_entity_poly.pdbx_strand_id
1 'polypeptide(L)'
;MGKRVVTADGRAFANRGLRPTSAPPSKTSAWQPTREAPPPAKVDLRPYCSPVEDQSQSNSCCANAVAGAFEYMNTRYAQQSGDTPGDISRLFIYYVGRKVDQKRWSDPAKKPKDEGMTLSGAIEAMQLKGAPLERTYPFDLTLVNAKPTEEAFVEARKFKVSASRSVNVDLDEMRRCLAEGHPIIFGLKLTKAFFNPPRSGRMKTPNPDDPQSAEHGMHAMLIVGYMDREQVFIVRNSWGENWGVGGYCYVPYDYAANPEFNVCGMYAIEGLTEVDLTPDDDDGEGLAEPEEEEEELELEEEQADEEDEEDEEEYDDDDFFSPLREAKRVFDMFDTDGSGSMDVGELFTALRLFGVRVRPYQMGAIMESLDTDGSGCISFPEFCRMLQVEG
;
A
#
# COMPACT_ATOMS: atom_id res chain seq x y z
N MET A 1 19.21 -5.65 -23.37
CA MET A 1 19.77 -5.41 -22.03
C MET A 1 19.64 -3.93 -21.71
N GLY A 2 18.79 -3.54 -20.74
CA GLY A 2 18.64 -2.14 -20.34
C GLY A 2 19.91 -1.62 -19.67
N LYS A 3 20.25 -0.34 -19.91
CA LYS A 3 21.43 0.31 -19.32
C LYS A 3 21.30 0.31 -17.79
N ARG A 4 22.30 -0.22 -17.08
CA ARG A 4 22.43 -0.05 -15.63
C ARG A 4 22.82 1.40 -15.36
N VAL A 5 22.25 1.99 -14.33
CA VAL A 5 22.61 3.34 -13.89
C VAL A 5 23.37 3.23 -12.58
N VAL A 6 24.38 4.09 -12.41
CA VAL A 6 25.23 4.16 -11.23
C VAL A 6 24.96 5.48 -10.54
N THR A 7 24.58 5.42 -9.27
CA THR A 7 24.36 6.60 -8.41
C THR A 7 25.68 7.11 -7.83
N ALA A 8 25.68 8.32 -7.27
CA ALA A 8 26.87 9.00 -6.76
C ALA A 8 27.60 8.22 -5.66
N ASP A 9 26.89 7.39 -4.90
CA ASP A 9 27.46 6.52 -3.87
C ASP A 9 27.99 5.18 -4.41
N GLY A 10 27.92 4.96 -5.73
CA GLY A 10 28.44 3.78 -6.40
C GLY A 10 27.42 2.64 -6.58
N ARG A 11 26.17 2.78 -6.11
CA ARG A 11 25.15 1.74 -6.32
C ARG A 11 24.74 1.66 -7.78
N ALA A 12 24.76 0.45 -8.34
CA ALA A 12 24.44 0.18 -9.74
C ALA A 12 23.19 -0.70 -9.87
N PHE A 13 22.10 -0.19 -10.44
CA PHE A 13 20.85 -0.94 -10.64
C PHE A 13 20.23 -0.66 -12.02
N ALA A 14 19.27 -1.49 -12.43
CA ALA A 14 18.48 -1.23 -13.62
C ALA A 14 17.31 -0.32 -13.24
N ASN A 15 17.22 0.90 -13.78
CA ASN A 15 16.11 1.79 -13.46
C ASN A 15 14.84 1.39 -14.24
N ARG A 16 14.09 0.43 -13.72
CA ARG A 16 12.86 -0.11 -14.34
C ARG A 16 11.67 -0.16 -13.39
N GLY A 17 11.74 0.53 -12.26
CA GLY A 17 10.73 0.43 -11.21
C GLY A 17 9.37 0.98 -11.58
N LEU A 18 9.32 2.07 -12.35
CA LEU A 18 8.07 2.66 -12.80
C LEU A 18 7.69 2.17 -14.20
N ARG A 19 6.53 1.49 -14.28
CA ARG A 19 5.89 1.10 -15.53
C ARG A 19 4.77 2.09 -15.88
N PRO A 20 4.66 2.53 -17.13
CA PRO A 20 3.61 3.44 -17.55
C PRO A 20 2.28 2.68 -17.69
N THR A 21 1.18 3.35 -17.37
CA THR A 21 -0.19 2.88 -17.60
C THR A 21 -1.11 4.06 -17.85
N SER A 22 -2.14 3.86 -18.66
CA SER A 22 -3.22 4.83 -18.87
C SER A 22 -4.47 4.55 -18.03
N ALA A 23 -4.53 3.40 -17.35
CA ALA A 23 -5.67 3.03 -16.52
C ALA A 23 -5.50 3.55 -15.08
N PRO A 24 -6.43 4.36 -14.55
CA PRO A 24 -6.41 4.75 -13.13
C PRO A 24 -6.82 3.57 -12.23
N PRO A 25 -6.48 3.60 -10.93
CA PRO A 25 -6.99 2.62 -9.95
C PRO A 25 -8.53 2.68 -9.83
N SER A 26 -9.16 1.54 -9.52
CA SER A 26 -10.62 1.40 -9.48
C SER A 26 -11.36 2.36 -8.54
N LYS A 27 -10.84 2.64 -7.33
CA LYS A 27 -11.45 3.59 -6.38
C LYS A 27 -10.81 4.97 -6.40
N THR A 28 -10.55 5.48 -7.61
CA THR A 28 -9.95 6.80 -7.83
C THR A 28 -10.94 7.73 -8.50
N SER A 29 -11.11 8.94 -7.96
CA SER A 29 -11.89 10.00 -8.61
C SER A 29 -11.00 11.19 -8.98
N ALA A 30 -11.46 12.06 -9.88
CA ALA A 30 -10.70 13.26 -10.22
C ALA A 30 -10.54 14.16 -8.99
N TRP A 31 -9.32 14.67 -8.77
CA TRP A 31 -9.09 15.69 -7.75
C TRP A 31 -9.81 16.98 -8.16
N GLN A 32 -10.38 17.67 -7.17
CA GLN A 32 -10.99 18.97 -7.36
C GLN A 32 -10.64 19.85 -6.15
N PRO A 33 -10.36 21.15 -6.36
CA PRO A 33 -10.08 22.06 -5.25
C PRO A 33 -11.34 22.22 -4.39
N THR A 34 -11.16 22.10 -3.08
CA THR A 34 -12.19 22.40 -2.08
C THR A 34 -12.24 23.89 -1.73
N ARG A 35 -11.17 24.63 -2.05
CA ARG A 35 -11.02 26.06 -1.76
C ARG A 35 -10.86 26.88 -3.04
N GLU A 36 -11.64 27.96 -3.14
CA GLU A 36 -11.53 28.91 -4.26
C GLU A 36 -10.30 29.82 -4.15
N ALA A 37 -9.95 30.22 -2.91
CA ALA A 37 -8.83 31.12 -2.63
C ALA A 37 -7.51 30.61 -3.22
N PRO A 38 -6.62 31.50 -3.69
CA PRO A 38 -5.33 31.10 -4.22
C PRO A 38 -4.51 30.37 -3.14
N PRO A 39 -3.75 29.34 -3.51
CA PRO A 39 -2.92 28.63 -2.55
C PRO A 39 -1.77 29.53 -2.05
N PRO A 40 -1.25 29.28 -0.83
CA PRO A 40 -0.17 30.08 -0.27
C PRO A 40 1.11 30.02 -1.13
N ALA A 41 2.01 30.99 -0.98
CA ALA A 41 3.22 31.04 -1.82
C ALA A 41 4.25 29.90 -1.56
N LYS A 42 4.07 29.16 -0.47
CA LYS A 42 4.92 28.06 -0.04
C LYS A 42 4.11 27.06 0.77
N VAL A 43 4.34 25.79 0.52
CA VAL A 43 3.83 24.66 1.31
C VAL A 43 4.98 23.71 1.59
N ASP A 44 5.07 23.20 2.81
CA ASP A 44 6.09 22.23 3.23
C ASP A 44 5.43 21.16 4.10
N LEU A 45 5.21 19.98 3.54
CA LEU A 45 4.53 18.85 4.17
C LEU A 45 5.50 17.89 4.87
N ARG A 46 6.81 18.13 4.76
CA ARG A 46 7.85 17.28 5.39
C ARG A 46 7.69 17.04 6.89
N PRO A 47 7.13 17.96 7.71
CA PRO A 47 6.93 17.69 9.14
C PRO A 47 6.07 16.47 9.48
N TYR A 48 5.29 15.94 8.53
CA TYR A 48 4.51 14.71 8.71
C TYR A 48 5.06 13.53 7.89
N CYS A 49 6.15 13.70 7.15
CA CYS A 49 6.77 12.61 6.43
C CYS A 49 7.56 11.72 7.40
N SER A 50 7.45 10.40 7.23
CA SER A 50 8.35 9.41 7.83
C SER A 50 9.83 9.66 7.46
N PRO A 51 10.80 9.00 8.12
CA PRO A 51 12.20 8.96 7.67
C PRO A 51 12.32 8.54 6.20
N VAL A 52 13.37 8.97 5.48
CA VAL A 52 13.49 8.64 4.05
C VAL A 52 14.01 7.22 3.83
N GLU A 53 13.16 6.42 3.22
CA GLU A 53 13.43 5.04 2.84
C GLU A 53 14.52 4.86 1.76
N ASP A 54 15.14 3.68 1.77
CA ASP A 54 16.06 3.21 0.73
C ASP A 54 15.57 1.93 0.07
N GLN A 55 15.18 2.00 -1.20
CA GLN A 55 14.74 0.85 -2.00
C GLN A 55 15.90 -0.09 -2.41
N SER A 56 17.15 0.29 -2.10
CA SER A 56 18.36 -0.44 -2.46
C SER A 56 18.41 -0.79 -3.96
N GLN A 57 18.68 -2.04 -4.31
CA GLN A 57 18.79 -2.48 -5.71
C GLN A 57 17.46 -2.96 -6.32
N SER A 58 16.36 -2.88 -5.57
CA SER A 58 15.04 -3.31 -6.05
C SER A 58 14.40 -2.28 -6.99
N ASN A 59 13.44 -2.74 -7.80
CA ASN A 59 12.63 -1.90 -8.68
C ASN A 59 11.31 -1.43 -8.01
N SER A 60 11.31 -1.24 -6.69
CA SER A 60 10.09 -1.00 -5.89
C SER A 60 9.70 0.48 -5.72
N CYS A 61 10.14 1.40 -6.59
CA CYS A 61 9.95 2.84 -6.37
C CYS A 61 8.48 3.28 -6.25
N CYS A 62 7.58 2.66 -7.01
CA CYS A 62 6.13 2.92 -6.91
C CYS A 62 5.59 2.56 -5.52
N ALA A 63 6.00 1.42 -4.96
CA ALA A 63 5.62 0.99 -3.62
C ALA A 63 6.16 1.94 -2.55
N ASN A 64 7.41 2.40 -2.68
CA ASN A 64 7.99 3.39 -1.75
C ASN A 64 7.26 4.74 -1.79
N ALA A 65 6.88 5.21 -2.99
CA ALA A 65 6.15 6.46 -3.13
C ALA A 65 4.73 6.38 -2.53
N VAL A 66 4.05 5.25 -2.71
CA VAL A 66 2.72 5.00 -2.11
C VAL A 66 2.81 4.82 -0.60
N ALA A 67 3.80 4.07 -0.11
CA ALA A 67 4.06 3.89 1.33
C ALA A 67 4.30 5.23 2.03
N GLY A 68 5.21 6.05 1.50
CA GLY A 68 5.48 7.38 2.06
C GLY A 68 4.27 8.32 2.02
N ALA A 69 3.36 8.18 1.06
CA ALA A 69 2.12 8.94 1.03
C ALA A 69 1.12 8.45 2.09
N PHE A 70 1.01 7.13 2.28
CA PHE A 70 0.18 6.52 3.30
C PHE A 70 0.67 6.90 4.70
N GLU A 71 1.96 6.72 4.98
CA GLU A 71 2.60 7.06 6.26
C GLU A 71 2.49 8.54 6.58
N TYR A 72 2.56 9.41 5.56
CA TYR A 72 2.29 10.83 5.75
C TYR A 72 0.86 11.07 6.24
N MET A 73 -0.13 10.45 5.60
CA MET A 73 -1.53 10.61 5.99
C MET A 73 -1.74 10.06 7.40
N ASN A 74 -1.19 8.88 7.68
CA ASN A 74 -1.19 8.25 8.99
C ASN A 74 -0.59 9.17 10.07
N THR A 75 0.63 9.69 9.86
CA THR A 75 1.30 10.62 10.78
C THR A 75 0.48 11.88 11.03
N ARG A 76 -0.15 12.42 9.97
CA ARG A 76 -1.01 13.60 10.08
C ARG A 76 -2.26 13.34 10.91
N TYR A 77 -2.84 12.14 10.84
CA TYR A 77 -3.97 11.72 11.68
C TYR A 77 -3.54 11.46 13.12
N ALA A 78 -2.47 10.67 13.31
CA ALA A 78 -1.89 10.34 14.60
C ALA A 78 -1.55 11.58 15.44
N GLN A 79 -0.98 12.63 14.84
CA GLN A 79 -0.73 13.90 15.55
C GLN A 79 -2.00 14.62 16.03
N GLN A 80 -3.16 14.30 15.49
CA GLN A 80 -4.45 14.88 15.90
C GLN A 80 -5.17 14.02 16.94
N SER A 81 -5.03 12.70 16.88
CA SER A 81 -5.67 11.75 17.80
C SER A 81 -4.81 11.40 19.02
N GLY A 82 -3.49 11.50 18.92
CA GLY A 82 -2.53 11.05 19.93
C GLY A 82 -1.99 9.64 19.70
N ASP A 83 -2.36 9.01 18.57
CA ASP A 83 -1.92 7.66 18.21
C ASP A 83 -0.45 7.65 17.76
N THR A 84 0.13 6.45 17.60
CA THR A 84 1.52 6.32 17.14
C THR A 84 1.58 6.10 15.64
N PRO A 85 2.33 6.93 14.88
CA PRO A 85 2.56 6.66 13.47
C PRO A 85 3.32 5.34 13.28
N GLY A 86 3.02 4.63 12.20
CA GLY A 86 3.67 3.36 11.85
C GLY A 86 4.26 3.37 10.45
N ASP A 87 5.02 2.31 10.17
CA ASP A 87 5.72 2.06 8.91
C ASP A 87 5.08 0.85 8.22
N ILE A 88 4.71 0.99 6.94
CA ILE A 88 3.98 -0.05 6.21
C ILE A 88 4.88 -0.78 5.22
N SER A 89 4.65 -2.07 5.03
CA SER A 89 5.54 -2.92 4.25
C SER A 89 5.59 -2.55 2.78
N ARG A 90 6.74 -2.06 2.33
CA ARG A 90 6.97 -1.69 0.92
C ARG A 90 7.04 -2.92 0.03
N LEU A 91 7.61 -4.03 0.51
CA LEU A 91 7.70 -5.25 -0.28
C LEU A 91 6.35 -5.94 -0.42
N PHE A 92 5.46 -5.82 0.57
CA PHE A 92 4.09 -6.31 0.45
C PHE A 92 3.33 -5.55 -0.65
N ILE A 93 3.37 -4.20 -0.61
CA ILE A 93 2.77 -3.34 -1.64
C ILE A 93 3.33 -3.71 -3.02
N TYR A 94 4.64 -3.89 -3.12
CA TYR A 94 5.31 -4.23 -4.37
C TYR A 94 4.92 -5.62 -4.89
N TYR A 95 4.78 -6.62 -4.02
CA TYR A 95 4.30 -7.95 -4.38
C TYR A 95 2.86 -7.91 -4.91
N VAL A 96 1.94 -7.38 -4.10
CA VAL A 96 0.51 -7.35 -4.44
C VAL A 96 0.26 -6.53 -5.69
N GLY A 97 0.86 -5.34 -5.80
CA GLY A 97 0.59 -4.48 -6.95
C GLY A 97 1.17 -5.01 -8.27
N ARG A 98 2.24 -5.82 -8.25
CA ARG A 98 2.68 -6.55 -9.46
C ARG A 98 1.67 -7.62 -9.86
N LYS A 99 1.03 -8.31 -8.90
CA LYS A 99 -0.05 -9.26 -9.20
C LYS A 99 -1.28 -8.54 -9.77
N VAL A 100 -1.61 -7.34 -9.27
CA VAL A 100 -2.65 -6.47 -9.85
C VAL A 100 -2.31 -6.09 -11.29
N ASP A 101 -1.11 -5.56 -11.56
CA ASP A 101 -0.68 -5.14 -12.90
C ASP A 101 -0.74 -6.27 -13.94
N GLN A 102 -0.42 -7.49 -13.53
CA GLN A 102 -0.43 -8.65 -14.41
C GLN A 102 -1.85 -9.08 -14.82
N LYS A 103 -2.91 -8.48 -14.25
CA LYS A 103 -4.33 -8.86 -14.41
C LYS A 103 -4.57 -10.36 -14.21
N ARG A 104 -3.68 -11.01 -13.45
CA ARG A 104 -3.57 -12.47 -13.31
C ARG A 104 -3.16 -12.78 -11.89
N TRP A 105 -4.10 -12.49 -10.97
CA TRP A 105 -3.98 -12.99 -9.60
C TRP A 105 -3.81 -14.53 -9.61
N SER A 106 -4.55 -15.20 -10.50
CA SER A 106 -4.74 -16.65 -10.61
C SER A 106 -3.72 -17.44 -11.45
N ASP A 107 -2.57 -16.88 -11.87
CA ASP A 107 -1.50 -17.67 -12.52
C ASP A 107 -0.39 -17.99 -11.49
N PRO A 108 -0.48 -19.13 -10.76
CA PRO A 108 0.50 -19.50 -9.73
C PRO A 108 1.87 -19.85 -10.33
N ALA A 109 1.92 -20.24 -11.61
CA ALA A 109 3.15 -20.59 -12.31
C ALA A 109 4.05 -19.37 -12.60
N LYS A 110 3.50 -18.15 -12.57
CA LYS A 110 4.27 -16.91 -12.77
C LYS A 110 4.56 -16.20 -11.46
N LYS A 111 5.67 -16.60 -10.85
CA LYS A 111 6.30 -15.83 -9.75
C LYS A 111 6.59 -14.39 -10.22
N PRO A 112 6.20 -13.35 -9.45
CA PRO A 112 6.60 -11.98 -9.74
C PRO A 112 8.11 -11.88 -9.88
N LYS A 113 8.56 -11.04 -10.80
CA LYS A 113 9.98 -10.72 -10.96
C LYS A 113 10.22 -9.29 -10.51
N ASP A 114 11.46 -8.97 -10.15
CA ASP A 114 11.83 -7.60 -9.82
C ASP A 114 11.94 -6.77 -11.10
N GLU A 115 10.80 -6.34 -11.62
CA GLU A 115 10.69 -5.75 -12.94
C GLU A 115 9.88 -4.43 -12.96
N GLY A 116 9.58 -3.90 -11.78
CA GLY A 116 8.78 -2.71 -11.56
C GLY A 116 7.29 -2.96 -11.58
N MET A 117 6.53 -1.90 -11.33
CA MET A 117 5.07 -1.88 -11.30
C MET A 117 4.54 -0.51 -11.74
N THR A 118 3.25 -0.40 -11.97
CA THR A 118 2.57 0.85 -12.24
C THR A 118 2.19 1.55 -10.93
N LEU A 119 2.08 2.89 -10.95
CA LEU A 119 1.51 3.63 -9.81
C LEU A 119 0.06 3.23 -9.55
N SER A 120 -0.69 2.96 -10.61
CA SER A 120 -2.09 2.54 -10.49
C SER A 120 -2.21 1.22 -9.74
N GLY A 121 -1.39 0.22 -10.10
CA GLY A 121 -1.36 -1.08 -9.43
C GLY A 121 -0.92 -1.00 -7.97
N ALA A 122 -0.03 -0.06 -7.62
CA ALA A 122 0.38 0.15 -6.23
C ALA A 122 -0.76 0.72 -5.37
N ILE A 123 -1.48 1.71 -5.90
CA ILE A 123 -2.63 2.30 -5.20
C ILE A 123 -3.78 1.30 -5.13
N GLU A 124 -4.05 0.57 -6.21
CA GLU A 124 -5.09 -0.46 -6.23
C GLU A 124 -4.77 -1.61 -5.27
N ALA A 125 -3.51 -2.02 -5.14
CA ALA A 125 -3.08 -2.98 -4.11
C ALA A 125 -3.45 -2.49 -2.70
N MET A 126 -3.15 -1.23 -2.38
CA MET A 126 -3.51 -0.62 -1.10
C MET A 126 -5.02 -0.48 -0.89
N GLN A 127 -5.80 -0.34 -1.97
CA GLN A 127 -7.27 -0.26 -1.90
C GLN A 127 -7.92 -1.63 -1.70
N LEU A 128 -7.37 -2.67 -2.33
CA LEU A 128 -7.94 -4.02 -2.29
C LEU A 128 -7.47 -4.79 -1.04
N LYS A 129 -6.15 -4.81 -0.81
CA LYS A 129 -5.50 -5.64 0.21
C LYS A 129 -4.93 -4.84 1.37
N GLY A 130 -4.56 -3.59 1.17
CA GLY A 130 -3.83 -2.79 2.15
C GLY A 130 -2.36 -3.17 2.22
N ALA A 131 -1.71 -2.91 3.34
CA ALA A 131 -0.35 -3.38 3.62
C ALA A 131 -0.17 -3.66 5.11
N PRO A 132 0.54 -4.73 5.49
CA PRO A 132 0.91 -4.96 6.88
C PRO A 132 1.98 -3.94 7.28
N LEU A 133 2.39 -3.99 8.54
CA LEU A 133 3.49 -3.17 9.01
C LEU A 133 4.82 -3.71 8.46
N GLU A 134 5.80 -2.83 8.24
CA GLU A 134 7.10 -3.25 7.69
C GLU A 134 7.78 -4.26 8.64
N ARG A 135 7.51 -4.23 9.95
CA ARG A 135 8.01 -5.27 10.88
C ARG A 135 7.46 -6.67 10.59
N THR A 136 6.23 -6.77 10.07
CA THR A 136 5.53 -8.03 9.80
C THR A 136 5.98 -8.60 8.46
N TYR A 137 6.26 -7.74 7.48
CA TYR A 137 6.89 -8.14 6.22
C TYR A 137 8.05 -7.20 5.87
N PRO A 138 9.26 -7.51 6.34
CA PRO A 138 10.40 -6.58 6.33
C PRO A 138 10.94 -6.32 4.94
N PHE A 139 11.56 -5.14 4.80
CA PHE A 139 12.33 -4.78 3.61
C PHE A 139 13.64 -5.58 3.54
N ASP A 140 13.54 -6.84 3.13
CA ASP A 140 14.65 -7.73 2.82
C ASP A 140 14.65 -8.05 1.32
N LEU A 141 15.78 -7.82 0.65
CA LEU A 141 15.91 -8.09 -0.78
C LEU A 141 15.68 -9.56 -1.16
N THR A 142 15.84 -10.50 -0.22
CA THR A 142 15.49 -11.91 -0.43
C THR A 142 13.98 -12.12 -0.60
N LEU A 143 13.16 -11.23 -0.03
CA LEU A 143 11.70 -11.28 -0.06
C LEU A 143 11.10 -10.54 -1.25
N VAL A 144 11.89 -9.82 -2.05
CA VAL A 144 11.41 -9.00 -3.18
C VAL A 144 10.47 -9.75 -4.13
N ASN A 145 10.61 -11.07 -4.29
CA ASN A 145 9.71 -11.88 -5.13
C ASN A 145 8.96 -12.96 -4.33
N ALA A 146 9.18 -13.06 -3.02
CA ALA A 146 8.55 -14.06 -2.17
C ALA A 146 7.08 -13.72 -1.94
N LYS A 147 6.22 -14.73 -1.81
CA LYS A 147 4.83 -14.52 -1.38
C LYS A 147 4.85 -14.12 0.11
N PRO A 148 4.13 -13.07 0.53
CA PRO A 148 3.94 -12.77 1.94
C PRO A 148 3.23 -13.90 2.68
N THR A 149 3.45 -14.00 3.99
CA THR A 149 2.77 -14.97 4.86
C THR A 149 1.28 -14.66 4.96
N GLU A 150 0.47 -15.64 5.36
CA GLU A 150 -0.96 -15.40 5.60
C GLU A 150 -1.19 -14.36 6.70
N GLU A 151 -0.36 -14.37 7.75
CA GLU A 151 -0.35 -13.35 8.80
C GLU A 151 -0.18 -11.94 8.23
N ALA A 152 0.77 -11.74 7.30
CA ALA A 152 0.97 -10.47 6.62
C ALA A 152 -0.26 -10.06 5.80
N PHE A 153 -0.97 -11.00 5.16
CA PHE A 153 -2.22 -10.72 4.47
C PHE A 153 -3.37 -10.38 5.41
N VAL A 154 -3.44 -11.00 6.58
CA VAL A 154 -4.46 -10.71 7.62
C VAL A 154 -4.24 -9.31 8.17
N GLU A 155 -3.01 -8.98 8.61
CA GLU A 155 -2.69 -7.65 9.14
C GLU A 155 -2.93 -6.56 8.09
N ALA A 156 -2.58 -6.80 6.81
CA ALA A 156 -2.79 -5.85 5.73
C ALA A 156 -4.23 -5.37 5.60
N ARG A 157 -5.23 -6.20 5.97
CA ARG A 157 -6.65 -5.84 5.87
C ARG A 157 -7.01 -4.67 6.76
N LYS A 158 -6.26 -4.42 7.84
CA LYS A 158 -6.45 -3.29 8.75
C LYS A 158 -6.10 -1.97 8.05
N PHE A 159 -4.99 -1.93 7.32
CA PHE A 159 -4.37 -0.69 6.84
C PHE A 159 -4.54 -0.50 5.32
N LYS A 160 -5.74 -0.07 4.91
CA LYS A 160 -6.10 0.16 3.50
C LYS A 160 -6.20 1.64 3.14
N VAL A 161 -6.01 1.93 1.86
CA VAL A 161 -6.43 3.20 1.25
C VAL A 161 -7.92 3.10 0.95
N SER A 162 -8.74 3.92 1.62
CA SER A 162 -10.20 3.92 1.41
C SER A 162 -10.60 4.72 0.17
N ALA A 163 -9.86 5.78 -0.17
CA ALA A 163 -10.07 6.59 -1.36
C ALA A 163 -8.77 7.27 -1.85
N SER A 164 -8.68 7.48 -3.17
CA SER A 164 -7.63 8.26 -3.80
C SER A 164 -8.19 9.22 -4.86
N ARG A 165 -7.39 10.24 -5.19
CA ARG A 165 -7.70 11.23 -6.22
C ARG A 165 -6.64 11.24 -7.31
N SER A 166 -7.05 11.30 -8.58
CA SER A 166 -6.14 11.56 -9.70
C SER A 166 -5.91 13.06 -9.85
N VAL A 167 -4.66 13.48 -9.90
CA VAL A 167 -4.26 14.89 -10.07
C VAL A 167 -3.73 15.07 -11.48
N ASN A 168 -4.20 16.10 -12.19
CA ASN A 168 -3.70 16.40 -13.53
C ASN A 168 -2.29 17.00 -13.46
N VAL A 169 -1.52 16.82 -14.53
CA VAL A 169 -0.24 17.50 -14.74
C VAL A 169 -0.51 18.96 -15.09
N ASP A 170 -0.95 19.71 -14.09
CA ASP A 170 -1.28 21.13 -14.15
C ASP A 170 -0.70 21.81 -12.90
N LEU A 171 0.04 22.90 -13.10
CA LEU A 171 0.77 23.55 -12.03
C LEU A 171 -0.16 24.12 -10.93
N ASP A 172 -1.31 24.68 -11.29
CA ASP A 172 -2.24 25.24 -10.31
C ASP A 172 -2.92 24.11 -9.53
N GLU A 173 -3.35 23.06 -10.22
CA GLU A 173 -3.96 21.88 -9.61
C GLU A 173 -3.01 21.20 -8.61
N MET A 174 -1.75 20.97 -9.02
CA MET A 174 -0.72 20.41 -8.15
C MET A 174 -0.48 21.28 -6.91
N ARG A 175 -0.37 22.61 -7.08
CA ARG A 175 -0.15 23.55 -5.98
C ARG A 175 -1.33 23.57 -5.00
N ARG A 176 -2.56 23.52 -5.50
CA ARG A 176 -3.76 23.49 -4.64
C ARG A 176 -3.90 22.15 -3.91
N CYS A 177 -3.65 21.03 -4.57
CA CYS A 177 -3.65 19.70 -3.94
C CYS A 177 -2.70 19.65 -2.73
N LEU A 178 -1.47 20.14 -2.92
CA LEU A 178 -0.47 20.25 -1.85
C LEU A 178 -0.90 21.24 -0.76
N ALA A 179 -1.53 22.36 -1.12
CA ALA A 179 -2.04 23.35 -0.15
C ALA A 179 -3.19 22.85 0.72
N GLU A 180 -3.94 21.85 0.27
CA GLU A 180 -4.92 21.11 1.07
C GLU A 180 -4.27 20.04 1.96
N GLY A 181 -2.95 19.87 1.82
CA GLY A 181 -2.12 19.00 2.63
C GLY A 181 -2.09 17.56 2.13
N HIS A 182 -2.32 17.35 0.84
CA HIS A 182 -2.21 16.04 0.20
C HIS A 182 -0.92 15.96 -0.62
N PRO A 183 0.05 15.09 -0.25
CA PRO A 183 1.20 14.78 -1.08
C PRO A 183 0.77 14.15 -2.40
N ILE A 184 1.57 14.37 -3.44
CA ILE A 184 1.28 13.87 -4.79
C ILE A 184 2.28 12.77 -5.15
N ILE A 185 1.79 11.55 -5.27
CA ILE A 185 2.51 10.42 -5.84
C ILE A 185 2.60 10.66 -7.35
N PHE A 186 3.81 10.63 -7.92
CA PHE A 186 4.01 10.93 -9.33
C PHE A 186 5.17 10.14 -9.94
N GLY A 187 5.20 10.12 -11.27
CA GLY A 187 6.27 9.49 -12.05
C GLY A 187 6.97 10.48 -12.97
N LEU A 188 8.30 10.45 -13.00
CA LEU A 188 9.11 11.38 -13.79
C LEU A 188 10.15 10.65 -14.64
N LYS A 189 10.30 11.07 -15.89
CA LYS A 189 11.47 10.72 -16.71
C LYS A 189 12.71 11.38 -16.12
N LEU A 190 13.70 10.59 -15.70
CA LEU A 190 14.87 11.11 -14.99
C LEU A 190 15.95 11.63 -15.94
N THR A 191 16.61 12.72 -15.51
CA THR A 191 17.89 13.14 -16.08
C THR A 191 19.10 12.52 -15.38
N LYS A 192 20.28 12.63 -15.98
CA LYS A 192 21.56 12.24 -15.34
C LYS A 192 21.76 12.88 -13.97
N ALA A 193 21.20 14.07 -13.74
CA ALA A 193 21.36 14.79 -12.49
C ALA A 193 20.74 14.06 -11.30
N PHE A 194 19.77 13.17 -11.49
CA PHE A 194 19.24 12.37 -10.38
C PHE A 194 20.26 11.36 -9.85
N PHE A 195 21.11 10.81 -10.72
CA PHE A 195 22.14 9.84 -10.32
C PHE A 195 23.37 10.52 -9.71
N ASN A 196 23.57 11.80 -10.00
CA ASN A 196 24.59 12.62 -9.35
C ASN A 196 23.98 13.99 -8.96
N PRO A 197 23.20 14.04 -7.86
CA PRO A 197 22.46 15.23 -7.51
C PRO A 197 23.41 16.37 -7.12
N PRO A 198 23.10 17.62 -7.53
CA PRO A 198 23.87 18.77 -7.07
C PRO A 198 23.74 18.91 -5.55
N ARG A 199 24.77 19.44 -4.88
CA ARG A 199 24.76 19.68 -3.42
C ARG A 199 23.57 20.52 -2.92
N SER A 200 23.00 21.36 -3.78
CA SER A 200 21.81 22.16 -3.46
C SER A 200 20.50 21.37 -3.51
N GLY A 201 20.51 20.13 -4.02
CA GLY A 201 19.32 19.33 -4.32
C GLY A 201 18.47 19.88 -5.49
N ARG A 202 18.82 21.04 -6.04
CA ARG A 202 18.05 21.68 -7.12
C ARG A 202 18.33 21.00 -8.45
N MET A 203 17.34 20.28 -8.94
CA MET A 203 17.40 19.65 -10.26
C MET A 203 17.36 20.72 -11.34
N LYS A 204 18.03 20.44 -12.46
CA LYS A 204 17.92 21.26 -13.66
C LYS A 204 16.80 20.69 -14.52
N THR A 205 15.96 21.57 -15.06
CA THR A 205 14.99 21.23 -16.10
C THR A 205 15.75 20.57 -17.26
N PRO A 206 15.28 19.41 -17.78
CA PRO A 206 15.87 18.80 -18.95
C PRO A 206 15.81 19.79 -20.12
N ASN A 207 16.81 19.72 -20.99
CA ASN A 207 16.78 20.53 -22.20
C ASN A 207 15.76 19.90 -23.16
N PRO A 208 14.64 20.58 -23.51
CA PRO A 208 13.66 20.02 -24.43
C PRO A 208 14.24 19.77 -25.83
N ASP A 209 15.29 20.51 -26.22
CA ASP A 209 16.01 20.32 -27.49
C ASP A 209 17.03 19.16 -27.46
N ASP A 210 17.23 18.54 -26.29
CA ASP A 210 18.05 17.34 -26.12
C ASP A 210 17.21 16.23 -25.47
N PRO A 211 16.53 15.40 -26.30
CA PRO A 211 15.68 14.31 -25.81
C PRO A 211 16.44 13.32 -24.91
N GLN A 212 17.75 13.16 -25.12
CA GLN A 212 18.57 12.26 -24.32
C GLN A 212 18.74 12.75 -22.88
N SER A 213 18.50 14.03 -22.62
CA SER A 213 18.65 14.61 -21.29
C SER A 213 17.76 13.94 -20.24
N ALA A 214 16.61 13.36 -20.63
CA ALA A 214 15.65 12.67 -19.77
C ALA A 214 15.48 11.16 -20.07
N GLU A 215 16.37 10.54 -20.85
CA GLU A 215 16.26 9.12 -21.27
C GLU A 215 16.84 8.09 -20.26
N HIS A 216 16.99 8.46 -18.99
CA HIS A 216 17.69 7.62 -18.00
C HIS A 216 16.75 6.73 -17.17
N GLY A 217 15.58 6.44 -17.74
CA GLY A 217 14.51 5.67 -17.11
C GLY A 217 13.46 6.55 -16.45
N MET A 218 12.38 5.91 -15.99
CA MET A 218 11.30 6.55 -15.26
C MET A 218 11.35 6.12 -13.80
N HIS A 219 10.97 7.03 -12.91
CA HIS A 219 11.03 6.79 -11.47
C HIS A 219 9.83 7.40 -10.76
N ALA A 220 9.30 6.68 -9.78
CA ALA A 220 8.20 7.14 -8.94
C ALA A 220 8.74 7.78 -7.66
N MET A 221 8.16 8.90 -7.28
CA MET A 221 8.56 9.71 -6.11
C MET A 221 7.32 10.38 -5.51
N LEU A 222 7.51 11.15 -4.44
CA LEU A 222 6.44 11.85 -3.73
C LEU A 222 6.71 13.36 -3.68
N ILE A 223 5.80 14.17 -4.21
CA ILE A 223 5.84 15.63 -4.02
C ILE A 223 5.21 15.96 -2.66
N VAL A 224 5.95 16.67 -1.82
CA VAL A 224 5.59 16.98 -0.43
C VAL A 224 5.59 18.49 -0.16
N GLY A 225 5.48 19.31 -1.19
CA GLY A 225 5.40 20.75 -1.04
C GLY A 225 5.92 21.50 -2.25
N TYR A 226 5.96 22.83 -2.14
CA TYR A 226 6.44 23.71 -3.18
C TYR A 226 6.86 25.07 -2.63
N MET A 227 7.63 25.81 -3.43
CA MET A 227 8.13 27.14 -3.11
C MET A 227 8.07 28.02 -4.36
N ASP A 228 7.13 28.97 -4.40
CA ASP A 228 6.87 29.78 -5.61
C ASP A 228 7.99 30.75 -5.95
N ARG A 229 8.65 31.33 -4.95
CA ARG A 229 9.79 32.24 -5.17
C ARG A 229 10.93 31.54 -5.89
N GLU A 230 11.11 30.25 -5.61
CA GLU A 230 12.15 29.41 -6.18
C GLU A 230 11.66 28.61 -7.40
N GLN A 231 10.35 28.60 -7.66
CA GLN A 231 9.65 27.83 -8.71
C GLN A 231 10.00 26.33 -8.72
N VAL A 232 9.97 25.72 -7.53
CA VAL A 232 10.30 24.30 -7.34
C VAL A 232 9.25 23.58 -6.49
N PHE A 233 9.03 22.33 -6.80
CA PHE A 233 8.42 21.34 -5.91
C PHE A 233 9.48 20.75 -4.97
N ILE A 234 9.06 20.42 -3.75
CA ILE A 234 9.86 19.65 -2.78
C ILE A 234 9.52 18.18 -3.00
N VAL A 235 10.51 17.37 -3.37
CA VAL A 235 10.29 15.97 -3.75
C VAL A 235 11.07 15.05 -2.83
N ARG A 236 10.37 14.10 -2.22
CA ARG A 236 10.93 12.97 -1.47
C ARG A 236 11.28 11.85 -2.44
N ASN A 237 12.51 11.36 -2.35
CA ASN A 237 12.97 10.18 -3.08
C ASN A 237 13.01 8.96 -2.14
N SER A 238 13.37 7.79 -2.67
CA SER A 238 13.45 6.51 -1.96
C SER A 238 14.83 5.85 -2.12
N TRP A 239 15.90 6.66 -2.18
CA TRP A 239 17.29 6.21 -2.34
C TRP A 239 18.13 6.49 -1.08
N GLY A 240 17.48 6.58 0.07
CA GLY A 240 18.10 6.84 1.38
C GLY A 240 18.45 8.31 1.63
N GLU A 241 18.66 8.64 2.90
CA GLU A 241 18.89 10.01 3.38
C GLU A 241 20.20 10.64 2.86
N ASN A 242 21.19 9.82 2.51
CA ASN A 242 22.46 10.29 1.95
C ASN A 242 22.35 10.78 0.50
N TRP A 243 21.23 10.49 -0.17
CA TRP A 243 20.97 10.98 -1.52
C TRP A 243 20.37 12.40 -1.48
N GLY A 244 20.82 13.28 -2.39
CA GLY A 244 20.27 14.63 -2.50
C GLY A 244 20.52 15.48 -1.25
N VAL A 245 19.46 16.08 -0.71
CA VAL A 245 19.48 16.85 0.54
C VAL A 245 18.61 16.11 1.56
N GLY A 246 19.22 15.18 2.31
CA GLY A 246 18.50 14.38 3.31
C GLY A 246 17.47 13.43 2.70
N GLY A 247 17.71 12.90 1.49
CA GLY A 247 16.75 12.08 0.74
C GLY A 247 15.77 12.87 -0.13
N TYR A 248 15.86 14.21 -0.12
CA TYR A 248 14.98 15.10 -0.89
C TYR A 248 15.72 15.78 -2.04
N CYS A 249 14.95 16.25 -3.01
CA CYS A 249 15.41 17.17 -4.04
C CYS A 249 14.37 18.26 -4.33
N TYR A 250 14.77 19.25 -5.11
CA TYR A 250 13.92 20.35 -5.52
C TYR A 250 13.77 20.31 -7.04
N VAL A 251 12.59 19.98 -7.52
CA VAL A 251 12.30 19.80 -8.96
C VAL A 251 11.61 21.04 -9.50
N PRO A 252 12.13 21.70 -10.54
CA PRO A 252 11.49 22.86 -11.17
C PRO A 252 10.05 22.61 -11.62
N TYR A 253 9.21 23.66 -11.54
CA TYR A 253 7.82 23.60 -12.01
C TYR A 253 7.71 23.20 -13.48
N ASP A 254 8.53 23.80 -14.34
CA ASP A 254 8.57 23.53 -15.79
C ASP A 254 9.09 22.12 -16.14
N TYR A 255 9.56 21.37 -15.15
CA TYR A 255 9.93 19.96 -15.30
C TYR A 255 8.83 19.03 -14.78
N ALA A 256 8.39 19.19 -13.53
CA ALA A 256 7.41 18.29 -12.93
C ALA A 256 5.98 18.50 -13.47
N ALA A 257 5.61 19.74 -13.81
CA ALA A 257 4.32 20.08 -14.40
C ALA A 257 4.35 20.10 -15.93
N ASN A 258 5.33 19.42 -16.55
CA ASN A 258 5.42 19.26 -17.99
C ASN A 258 5.01 17.83 -18.40
N PRO A 259 3.96 17.67 -19.22
CA PRO A 259 3.42 16.37 -19.59
C PRO A 259 4.36 15.53 -20.47
N GLU A 260 5.41 16.11 -21.06
CA GLU A 260 6.42 15.35 -21.80
C GLU A 260 7.35 14.55 -20.86
N PHE A 261 7.53 15.03 -19.64
CA PHE A 261 8.41 14.44 -18.63
C PHE A 261 7.66 13.69 -17.54
N ASN A 262 6.50 14.22 -17.13
CA ASN A 262 5.59 13.61 -16.18
C ASN A 262 4.53 12.81 -16.95
N VAL A 263 4.88 11.56 -17.26
CA VAL A 263 4.16 10.70 -18.22
C VAL A 263 3.38 9.57 -17.55
N CYS A 264 3.29 9.58 -16.23
CA CYS A 264 2.53 8.61 -15.45
C CYS A 264 1.48 9.36 -14.64
N GLY A 265 0.27 8.81 -14.53
CA GLY A 265 -0.79 9.43 -13.74
C GLY A 265 -0.31 9.82 -12.35
N MET A 266 -0.73 10.99 -11.86
CA MET A 266 -0.43 11.44 -10.51
C MET A 266 -1.62 11.20 -9.59
N TYR A 267 -1.33 10.91 -8.34
CA TYR A 267 -2.35 10.52 -7.38
C TYR A 267 -2.10 11.10 -6.00
N ALA A 268 -3.18 11.39 -5.30
CA ALA A 268 -3.18 11.74 -3.88
C ALA A 268 -4.03 10.70 -3.11
N ILE A 269 -3.58 10.30 -1.93
CA ILE A 269 -4.39 9.50 -1.00
C ILE A 269 -5.31 10.47 -0.25
N GLU A 270 -6.61 10.18 -0.23
CA GLU A 270 -7.61 11.00 0.45
C GLU A 270 -8.00 10.42 1.82
N GLY A 271 -8.10 9.09 1.92
CA GLY A 271 -8.54 8.44 3.15
C GLY A 271 -7.87 7.09 3.38
N LEU A 272 -7.77 6.74 4.67
CA LEU A 272 -7.32 5.44 5.18
C LEU A 272 -8.50 4.73 5.88
N THR A 273 -8.46 3.40 6.01
CA THR A 273 -9.47 2.64 6.79
C THR A 273 -9.18 2.64 8.28
N GLU A 274 -7.90 2.50 8.64
CA GLU A 274 -7.39 2.58 10.01
C GLU A 274 -6.19 3.54 10.02
N VAL A 275 -6.06 4.30 11.10
CA VAL A 275 -5.02 5.32 11.32
C VAL A 275 -4.21 5.03 12.58
N ASP A 276 -4.65 4.11 13.43
CA ASP A 276 -3.83 3.61 14.53
C ASP A 276 -2.97 2.44 14.07
N LEU A 277 -1.65 2.64 14.08
CA LEU A 277 -0.67 1.61 13.70
C LEU A 277 0.06 1.04 14.93
N THR A 278 -0.40 1.35 16.15
CA THR A 278 0.17 0.71 17.34
C THR A 278 0.02 -0.81 17.22
N PRO A 279 1.06 -1.59 17.54
CA PRO A 279 0.87 -3.00 17.79
C PRO A 279 -0.27 -3.16 18.80
N ASP A 280 -1.18 -4.10 18.55
CA ASP A 280 -2.01 -4.62 19.64
C ASP A 280 -1.00 -5.17 20.65
N ASP A 281 -0.86 -4.52 21.82
CA ASP A 281 -0.08 -5.10 22.90
C ASP A 281 -0.75 -6.46 23.19
N ASP A 282 0.01 -7.53 23.08
CA ASP A 282 -0.41 -8.86 23.51
C ASP A 282 -0.55 -8.79 25.04
N ASP A 283 -1.74 -8.43 25.54
CA ASP A 283 -2.06 -8.52 26.96
C ASP A 283 -2.16 -9.99 27.40
N GLY A 284 -1.04 -10.70 27.36
CA GLY A 284 -0.61 -11.73 28.32
C GLY A 284 -1.63 -12.74 28.88
N GLU A 285 -2.71 -13.07 28.16
CA GLU A 285 -3.61 -14.17 28.49
C GLU A 285 -3.13 -15.36 27.65
N GLY A 286 -2.20 -16.12 28.25
CA GLY A 286 -1.48 -17.21 27.61
C GLY A 286 -2.39 -18.21 26.90
N LEU A 287 -2.18 -18.35 25.59
CA LEU A 287 -2.61 -19.53 24.85
C LEU A 287 -1.77 -20.71 25.34
N ALA A 288 -2.43 -21.62 26.08
CA ALA A 288 -1.83 -22.86 26.54
C ALA A 288 -1.25 -23.65 25.36
N GLU A 289 0.02 -24.04 25.47
CA GLU A 289 0.68 -24.94 24.54
C GLU A 289 -0.07 -26.27 24.47
N PRO A 290 -0.43 -26.80 23.28
CA PRO A 290 -0.92 -28.15 23.18
C PRO A 290 0.25 -29.14 23.32
N GLU A 291 0.04 -30.14 24.16
CA GLU A 291 0.97 -31.21 24.51
C GLU A 291 1.40 -32.02 23.26
N GLU A 292 2.71 -32.26 23.11
CA GLU A 292 3.30 -33.14 22.10
C GLU A 292 2.98 -34.60 22.45
N GLU A 293 2.21 -35.30 21.59
CA GLU A 293 2.20 -36.77 21.57
C GLU A 293 3.18 -37.26 20.51
N GLU A 294 4.28 -37.85 20.98
CA GLU A 294 5.26 -38.61 20.20
C GLU A 294 4.65 -39.94 19.74
N GLU A 295 4.61 -40.20 18.43
CA GLU A 295 4.56 -41.57 17.89
C GLU A 295 5.83 -41.87 17.09
N GLU A 296 6.67 -42.75 17.67
CA GLU A 296 7.78 -43.44 17.02
C GLU A 296 7.26 -44.35 15.90
N LEU A 297 7.82 -44.25 14.69
CA LEU A 297 7.74 -45.33 13.70
C LEU A 297 9.10 -45.57 13.04
N GLU A 298 9.45 -46.86 13.01
CA GLU A 298 10.75 -47.45 12.71
C GLU A 298 11.13 -47.34 11.23
N LEU A 299 12.43 -47.20 11.00
CA LEU A 299 13.09 -47.18 9.69
C LEU A 299 13.17 -48.61 9.10
N GLU A 300 12.57 -48.82 7.92
CA GLU A 300 12.99 -49.88 6.99
C GLU A 300 13.35 -49.24 5.64
N GLU A 301 14.60 -49.42 5.23
CA GLU A 301 15.12 -49.07 3.91
C GLU A 301 14.67 -50.12 2.89
N GLU A 302 14.05 -49.72 1.78
CA GLU A 302 14.15 -50.48 0.53
C GLU A 302 14.07 -49.57 -0.72
N GLN A 303 14.67 -50.06 -1.80
CA GLN A 303 15.27 -49.32 -2.92
C GLN A 303 14.29 -48.99 -4.06
N ALA A 304 14.62 -47.88 -4.75
CA ALA A 304 14.54 -47.63 -6.20
C ALA A 304 13.47 -48.37 -7.05
N ASP A 305 12.52 -47.63 -7.62
CA ASP A 305 12.50 -47.22 -9.04
C ASP A 305 11.08 -46.76 -9.45
N GLU A 306 11.05 -45.84 -10.42
CA GLU A 306 9.97 -45.50 -11.36
C GLU A 306 8.73 -44.70 -10.87
N GLU A 307 8.55 -43.58 -11.60
CA GLU A 307 7.33 -42.85 -11.98
C GLU A 307 6.03 -43.22 -11.25
N ASP A 308 5.44 -42.28 -10.52
CA ASP A 308 4.00 -42.02 -10.60
C ASP A 308 3.62 -40.64 -10.02
N GLU A 309 2.61 -40.08 -10.67
CA GLU A 309 1.97 -38.79 -10.48
C GLU A 309 1.35 -38.69 -9.08
N GLU A 310 1.83 -37.78 -8.23
CA GLU A 310 1.05 -37.35 -7.06
C GLU A 310 0.32 -36.07 -7.41
N ASP A 311 -1.00 -36.24 -7.57
CA ASP A 311 -2.02 -35.20 -7.60
C ASP A 311 -1.80 -34.21 -6.44
N GLU A 312 -1.14 -33.08 -6.72
CA GLU A 312 -1.33 -31.86 -5.93
C GLU A 312 -2.81 -31.51 -6.11
N GLU A 313 -3.64 -31.78 -5.10
CA GLU A 313 -5.01 -31.30 -5.05
C GLU A 313 -5.00 -29.80 -5.37
N GLU A 314 -5.48 -29.49 -6.58
CA GLU A 314 -5.58 -28.16 -7.14
C GLU A 314 -6.59 -27.39 -6.29
N TYR A 315 -6.12 -26.78 -5.21
CA TYR A 315 -6.89 -25.77 -4.48
C TYR A 315 -7.03 -24.57 -5.42
N ASP A 316 -8.18 -24.51 -6.09
CA ASP A 316 -8.61 -23.38 -6.90
C ASP A 316 -8.62 -22.13 -5.99
N ASP A 317 -7.58 -21.30 -6.11
CA ASP A 317 -7.36 -20.09 -5.31
C ASP A 317 -8.50 -19.05 -5.51
N ASP A 318 -9.38 -19.27 -6.50
CA ASP A 318 -10.62 -18.51 -6.70
C ASP A 318 -11.74 -18.92 -5.69
N ASP A 319 -11.66 -20.10 -5.06
CA ASP A 319 -12.60 -20.54 -3.99
C ASP A 319 -12.15 -20.11 -2.57
N PHE A 320 -10.95 -19.53 -2.45
CA PHE A 320 -10.46 -18.97 -1.17
C PHE A 320 -11.15 -17.63 -0.81
N PHE A 321 -11.72 -16.92 -1.80
CA PHE A 321 -12.29 -15.57 -1.64
C PHE A 321 -13.75 -15.47 -2.10
N SER A 322 -14.57 -16.52 -1.91
CA SER A 322 -16.02 -16.33 -2.06
C SER A 322 -16.49 -15.34 -0.98
N PRO A 323 -17.28 -14.30 -1.31
CA PRO A 323 -17.83 -13.37 -0.33
C PRO A 323 -18.55 -14.06 0.83
N LEU A 324 -19.16 -15.23 0.56
CA LEU A 324 -19.77 -16.08 1.57
C LEU A 324 -18.75 -16.76 2.50
N ARG A 325 -17.59 -17.21 1.98
CA ARG A 325 -16.51 -17.80 2.80
C ARG A 325 -15.78 -16.74 3.62
N GLU A 326 -15.63 -15.52 3.10
CA GLU A 326 -15.14 -14.38 3.89
C GLU A 326 -16.13 -14.00 4.98
N ALA A 327 -17.43 -13.90 4.66
CA ALA A 327 -18.46 -13.66 5.66
C ALA A 327 -18.48 -14.78 6.71
N LYS A 328 -18.27 -16.04 6.31
CA LYS A 328 -18.24 -17.18 7.21
C LYS A 328 -17.01 -17.18 8.11
N ARG A 329 -15.82 -16.89 7.58
CA ARG A 329 -14.60 -16.74 8.39
C ARG A 329 -14.70 -15.60 9.39
N VAL A 330 -15.27 -14.48 8.98
CA VAL A 330 -15.53 -13.34 9.86
C VAL A 330 -16.51 -13.75 10.96
N PHE A 331 -17.59 -14.41 10.57
CA PHE A 331 -18.58 -14.91 11.52
C PHE A 331 -17.95 -15.88 12.52
N ASP A 332 -17.18 -16.85 12.05
CA ASP A 332 -16.50 -17.85 12.89
C ASP A 332 -15.40 -17.25 13.78
N MET A 333 -14.79 -16.14 13.35
CA MET A 333 -13.81 -15.41 14.16
C MET A 333 -14.47 -14.66 15.33
N PHE A 334 -15.72 -14.24 15.16
CA PHE A 334 -16.46 -13.49 16.19
C PHE A 334 -17.39 -14.36 17.02
N ASP A 335 -17.80 -15.52 16.52
CA ASP A 335 -18.47 -16.61 17.24
C ASP A 335 -17.43 -17.33 18.12
N THR A 336 -16.95 -16.61 19.13
CA THR A 336 -15.80 -17.02 19.96
C THR A 336 -16.10 -18.24 20.82
N ASP A 337 -17.37 -18.45 21.13
CA ASP A 337 -17.84 -19.64 21.85
C ASP A 337 -18.23 -20.81 20.92
N GLY A 338 -18.15 -20.60 19.60
CA GLY A 338 -18.49 -21.60 18.58
C GLY A 338 -19.96 -22.02 18.61
N SER A 339 -20.85 -21.17 19.13
CA SER A 339 -22.28 -21.44 19.24
C SER A 339 -23.00 -21.50 17.90
N GLY A 340 -22.38 -21.01 16.83
CA GLY A 340 -22.97 -20.88 15.50
C GLY A 340 -23.87 -19.64 15.36
N SER A 341 -23.83 -18.72 16.31
CA SER A 341 -24.64 -17.50 16.38
C SER A 341 -23.90 -16.39 17.11
N MET A 342 -23.93 -15.16 16.62
CA MET A 342 -23.24 -14.05 17.27
C MET A 342 -24.13 -13.35 18.29
N ASP A 343 -23.65 -13.22 19.53
CA ASP A 343 -24.35 -12.42 20.53
C ASP A 343 -24.13 -10.90 20.36
N VAL A 344 -24.76 -10.09 21.22
CA VAL A 344 -24.67 -8.63 21.16
C VAL A 344 -23.23 -8.11 21.39
N GLY A 345 -22.44 -8.80 22.22
CA GLY A 345 -21.04 -8.46 22.51
C GLY A 345 -20.11 -8.81 21.35
N GLU A 346 -20.32 -9.98 20.75
CA GLU A 346 -19.58 -10.44 19.57
C GLU A 346 -19.89 -9.55 18.35
N LEU A 347 -21.16 -9.20 18.14
CA LEU A 347 -21.57 -8.25 17.11
C LEU A 347 -21.01 -6.83 17.35
N PHE A 348 -20.95 -6.36 18.59
CA PHE A 348 -20.36 -5.06 18.92
C PHE A 348 -18.88 -5.02 18.58
N THR A 349 -18.16 -6.10 18.88
CA THR A 349 -16.73 -6.26 18.56
C THR A 349 -16.51 -6.30 17.05
N ALA A 350 -17.34 -7.08 16.35
CA ALA A 350 -17.30 -7.17 14.89
C ALA A 350 -17.50 -5.81 14.22
N LEU A 351 -18.54 -5.07 14.60
CA LEU A 351 -18.85 -3.76 14.01
C LEU A 351 -17.74 -2.73 14.24
N ARG A 352 -17.07 -2.77 15.39
CA ARG A 352 -15.89 -1.92 15.65
C ARG A 352 -14.71 -2.30 14.76
N LEU A 353 -14.44 -3.60 14.58
CA LEU A 353 -13.36 -4.07 13.71
C LEU A 353 -13.60 -3.70 12.24
N PHE A 354 -14.86 -3.65 11.81
CA PHE A 354 -15.25 -3.16 10.48
C PHE A 354 -15.26 -1.62 10.36
N GLY A 355 -14.75 -0.90 11.35
CA GLY A 355 -14.65 0.57 11.32
C GLY A 355 -15.98 1.29 11.53
N VAL A 356 -17.05 0.58 11.94
CA VAL A 356 -18.35 1.17 12.23
C VAL A 356 -18.34 1.69 13.68
N ARG A 357 -18.41 3.02 13.84
CA ARG A 357 -18.51 3.66 15.16
C ARG A 357 -19.90 3.45 15.77
N VAL A 358 -20.05 2.39 16.56
CA VAL A 358 -21.25 2.10 17.36
C VAL A 358 -21.03 2.34 18.85
N ARG A 359 -22.05 2.89 19.52
CA ARG A 359 -22.12 3.06 20.98
C ARG A 359 -23.01 1.98 21.60
N PRO A 360 -22.77 1.54 22.86
CA PRO A 360 -23.51 0.42 23.47
C PRO A 360 -25.05 0.57 23.44
N TYR A 361 -25.58 1.79 23.60
CA TYR A 361 -27.03 2.02 23.56
C TYR A 361 -27.64 1.85 22.15
N GLN A 362 -26.82 1.88 21.09
CA GLN A 362 -27.26 1.68 19.71
C GLN A 362 -27.38 0.19 19.37
N MET A 363 -26.73 -0.69 20.14
CA MET A 363 -26.70 -2.11 19.87
C MET A 363 -28.07 -2.76 19.95
N GLY A 364 -28.93 -2.31 20.86
CA GLY A 364 -30.31 -2.81 20.95
C GLY A 364 -31.09 -2.59 19.65
N ALA A 365 -31.00 -1.40 19.07
CA ALA A 365 -31.68 -1.07 17.81
C ALA A 365 -31.07 -1.77 16.59
N ILE A 366 -29.75 -1.99 16.60
CA ILE A 366 -29.05 -2.74 15.55
C ILE A 366 -29.44 -4.22 15.61
N MET A 367 -29.44 -4.80 16.80
CA MET A 367 -29.85 -6.18 17.02
C MET A 367 -31.30 -6.40 16.56
N GLU A 368 -32.22 -5.54 16.98
CA GLU A 368 -33.64 -5.61 16.58
C GLU A 368 -33.86 -5.47 15.06
N SER A 369 -32.92 -4.83 14.36
CA SER A 369 -32.99 -4.70 12.89
C SER A 369 -32.42 -5.89 12.12
N LEU A 370 -31.54 -6.68 12.75
CA LEU A 370 -30.79 -7.78 12.12
C LEU A 370 -31.31 -9.16 12.54
N ASP A 371 -31.73 -9.29 13.79
CA ASP A 371 -32.37 -10.47 14.37
C ASP A 371 -33.81 -10.58 13.85
N THR A 372 -33.95 -11.13 12.66
CA THR A 372 -35.23 -11.23 11.95
C THR A 372 -36.11 -12.34 12.48
N ASP A 373 -35.51 -13.35 13.12
CA ASP A 373 -36.22 -14.48 13.72
C ASP A 373 -36.53 -14.28 15.21
N GLY A 374 -35.98 -13.23 15.84
CA GLY A 374 -36.23 -12.85 17.22
C GLY A 374 -35.54 -13.76 18.23
N SER A 375 -34.44 -14.41 17.83
CA SER A 375 -33.68 -15.35 18.64
C SER A 375 -32.83 -14.68 19.72
N GLY A 376 -32.56 -13.39 19.59
CA GLY A 376 -31.67 -12.64 20.48
C GLY A 376 -30.19 -12.79 20.14
N CYS A 377 -29.85 -13.51 19.06
CA CYS A 377 -28.51 -13.69 18.50
C CYS A 377 -28.57 -13.48 16.97
N ILE A 378 -27.43 -13.21 16.32
CA ILE A 378 -27.37 -13.08 14.85
C ILE A 378 -26.88 -14.39 14.25
N SER A 379 -27.72 -15.05 13.46
CA SER A 379 -27.33 -16.24 12.70
C SER A 379 -26.47 -15.90 11.49
N PHE A 380 -25.69 -16.85 10.98
CA PHE A 380 -24.88 -16.64 9.77
C PHE A 380 -25.68 -16.12 8.56
N PRO A 381 -26.90 -16.63 8.25
CA PRO A 381 -27.74 -16.05 7.20
C PRO A 381 -28.20 -14.61 7.45
N GLU A 382 -28.39 -14.20 8.70
CA GLU A 382 -28.69 -12.81 9.07
C GLU A 382 -27.47 -11.91 8.94
N PHE A 383 -26.30 -12.42 9.31
CA PHE A 383 -25.02 -11.77 9.12
C PHE A 383 -24.70 -11.53 7.63
N CYS A 384 -24.95 -12.50 6.75
CA CYS A 384 -24.79 -12.31 5.29
C CYS A 384 -25.75 -11.26 4.72
N ARG A 385 -27.01 -11.24 5.20
CA ARG A 385 -27.99 -10.22 4.81
C ARG A 385 -27.55 -8.81 5.21
N MET A 386 -26.93 -8.65 6.38
CA MET A 386 -26.33 -7.38 6.81
C MET A 386 -25.27 -6.89 5.82
N LEU A 387 -24.39 -7.79 5.36
CA LEU A 387 -23.30 -7.46 4.47
C LEU A 387 -23.72 -7.32 3.00
N GLN A 388 -25.01 -7.53 2.67
CA GLN A 388 -25.54 -7.59 1.31
C GLN A 388 -24.79 -8.61 0.43
N VAL A 389 -24.31 -9.68 1.07
CA VAL A 389 -23.65 -10.79 0.40
C VAL A 389 -24.71 -11.86 0.13
N GLU A 390 -25.22 -11.89 -1.10
CA GLU A 390 -26.13 -12.96 -1.55
C GLU A 390 -25.33 -14.16 -2.04
N GLY A 391 -25.83 -15.35 -1.72
CA GLY A 391 -25.32 -16.63 -2.21
C GLY A 391 -25.94 -17.07 -3.51
#